data_AF-A0AB38PR22-F1
#
_entry.id   AF-A0AB38PR22-F1
#
_cell.length_a   1.000
_cell.length_b   1.000
_cell.length_c   1.000
_cell.angle_alpha   90.00
_cell.angle_beta   90.00
_cell.angle_gamma   90.00
#
_symmetry.space_group_name_H-M   'P 1'
#
loop_
_entity.id
_entity.type
_entity.pdbx_description
1 polymer ?
#
loop_
_entity_poly.entity_id
_entity_poly.type
_entity_poly.pdbx_seq_one_letter_code
_entity_poly.pdbx_strand_id
1 'polypeptide(L)'
;MKKETEINCSFRLSAIAGTWESLNLHPAIMIYPSRRKYLLSMLRVSDNGQARPATYEIQKEKNRHFIVEGFKRLYIGYDEVKDILSISYYGSYLRD
;
A
#
# COMPACT_ATOMS: atom_id res chain seq x y z
N MET A 1 -8.61 26.81 -1.16
CA MET A 1 -8.91 25.99 -2.35
C MET A 1 -7.58 25.56 -2.99
N LYS A 2 -7.07 24.37 -2.63
CA LYS A 2 -6.01 23.72 -3.40
C LYS A 2 -6.73 22.67 -4.26
N LYS A 3 -6.69 22.84 -5.58
CA LYS A 3 -7.01 21.76 -6.50
C LYS A 3 -5.95 20.69 -6.25
N GLU A 4 -6.28 19.70 -5.43
CA GLU A 4 -5.62 18.39 -5.56
C GLU A 4 -5.95 17.96 -6.98
N THR A 5 -5.01 18.20 -7.88
CA THR A 5 -4.94 17.60 -9.20
C THR A 5 -5.42 16.17 -9.04
N GLU A 6 -6.50 15.81 -9.75
CA GLU A 6 -6.89 14.43 -9.96
C GLU A 6 -5.72 13.77 -10.69
N ILE A 7 -4.70 13.37 -9.93
CA ILE A 7 -3.64 12.52 -10.40
C ILE A 7 -4.40 11.30 -10.90
N ASN A 8 -4.18 10.95 -12.15
CA ASN A 8 -4.77 9.78 -12.75
C ASN A 8 -4.27 8.56 -11.94
N CYS A 9 -4.95 8.21 -10.84
CA CYS A 9 -4.54 7.19 -9.85
C CYS A 9 -4.69 5.75 -10.42
N SER A 10 -4.76 5.64 -11.73
CA SER A 10 -4.85 4.41 -12.47
C SER A 10 -3.43 3.89 -12.74
N PHE A 11 -2.97 2.95 -11.92
CA PHE A 11 -1.80 2.12 -12.19
C PHE A 11 -2.21 0.64 -12.24
N ARG A 12 -1.35 -0.20 -12.83
CA ARG A 12 -1.54 -1.66 -12.80
C ARG A 12 -0.95 -2.22 -11.51
N LEU A 13 -1.68 -3.11 -10.84
CA LEU A 13 -1.17 -3.76 -9.61
C LEU A 13 0.12 -4.55 -9.85
N SER A 14 0.35 -5.03 -11.08
CA SER A 14 1.62 -5.66 -11.46
C SER A 14 2.82 -4.72 -11.38
N ALA A 15 2.62 -3.41 -11.58
CA ALA A 15 3.70 -2.42 -11.50
C ALA A 15 4.16 -2.21 -10.05
N ILE A 16 3.29 -2.47 -9.06
CA ILE A 16 3.62 -2.31 -7.65
C ILE A 16 3.89 -3.64 -6.92
N ALA A 17 3.94 -4.76 -7.64
CA ALA A 17 4.37 -6.02 -7.06
C ALA A 17 5.85 -5.95 -6.67
N GLY A 18 6.19 -6.50 -5.51
CA GLY A 18 7.55 -6.46 -4.96
C GLY A 18 7.58 -6.16 -3.46
N THR A 19 8.79 -6.04 -2.94
CA THR A 19 9.08 -5.60 -1.58
C THR A 19 9.27 -4.08 -1.57
N TRP A 20 8.77 -3.44 -0.52
CA TRP A 20 8.81 -2.00 -0.37
C TRP A 20 9.23 -1.62 1.06
N GLU A 21 10.24 -0.77 1.18
CA GLU A 21 10.78 -0.26 2.44
C GLU A 21 10.21 1.11 2.79
N SER A 22 9.82 1.33 4.04
CA SER A 22 9.23 2.60 4.47
C SER A 22 10.29 3.68 4.66
N LEU A 23 9.99 4.90 4.22
CA LEU A 23 10.80 6.08 4.51
C LEU A 23 10.60 6.63 5.93
N ASN A 24 9.52 6.24 6.62
CA ASN A 24 9.07 6.84 7.88
C ASN A 24 9.04 5.84 9.05
N LEU A 25 9.93 4.84 9.07
CA LEU A 25 10.04 3.82 10.12
C LEU A 25 8.78 2.94 10.30
N HIS A 26 7.93 2.85 9.27
CA HIS A 26 6.88 1.85 9.25
C HIS A 26 7.42 0.48 8.79
N PRO A 27 6.74 -0.62 9.13
CA PRO A 27 7.14 -1.94 8.67
C PRO A 27 7.22 -2.00 7.15
N ALA A 28 8.25 -2.69 6.64
CA ALA A 28 8.32 -3.04 5.23
C ALA A 28 7.10 -3.86 4.82
N ILE A 29 6.72 -3.74 3.56
CA ILE A 29 5.57 -4.42 3.00
C ILE A 29 5.97 -5.24 1.77
N MET A 30 5.15 -6.24 1.46
CA MET A 30 5.29 -7.05 0.25
C MET A 30 3.96 -7.11 -0.47
N ILE A 31 3.97 -6.77 -1.77
CA ILE A 31 2.80 -6.84 -2.64
C ILE A 31 3.02 -7.93 -3.67
N TYR A 32 2.08 -8.86 -3.79
CA TYR A 32 2.23 -10.01 -4.67
C TYR A 32 0.89 -10.51 -5.22
N PRO A 33 0.88 -11.10 -6.42
CA PRO A 33 -0.30 -11.75 -6.96
C PRO A 33 -0.59 -13.05 -6.18
N SER A 34 -1.86 -13.30 -5.89
CA SER A 34 -2.34 -14.55 -5.32
C SER A 34 -3.63 -14.97 -6.02
N ARG A 35 -3.55 -16.07 -6.79
CA ARG A 35 -4.64 -16.56 -7.65
C ARG A 35 -5.16 -15.48 -8.61
N ARG A 36 -6.28 -14.83 -8.28
CA ARG A 36 -6.94 -13.78 -9.08
C ARG A 36 -6.95 -12.41 -8.39
N LYS A 37 -6.18 -12.26 -7.32
CA LYS A 37 -6.15 -11.07 -6.45
C LYS A 37 -4.72 -10.62 -6.23
N TYR A 38 -4.54 -9.41 -5.70
CA TYR A 38 -3.26 -8.97 -5.15
C TYR A 38 -3.37 -8.85 -3.64
N LEU A 39 -2.33 -9.28 -2.95
CA LEU A 39 -2.22 -9.22 -1.51
C LEU A 39 -1.10 -8.28 -1.12
N LEU A 40 -1.29 -7.59 0.00
CA LEU A 40 -0.28 -6.81 0.69
C LEU A 40 -0.04 -7.45 2.04
N SER A 41 1.19 -7.86 2.31
CA SER A 41 1.62 -8.39 3.60
C SER A 41 2.56 -7.42 4.30
N MET A 42 2.39 -7.26 5.60
CA MET A 42 3.28 -6.44 6.44
C MET A 42 3.31 -6.99 7.87
N LEU A 43 4.36 -6.64 8.62
CA LEU A 43 4.36 -6.87 10.06
C LEU A 43 3.52 -5.80 10.75
N ARG A 44 2.68 -6.20 11.69
CA ARG A 44 1.88 -5.32 12.55
C ARG A 44 2.29 -5.53 13.99
N VAL A 45 2.50 -4.46 14.74
CA VAL A 45 2.75 -4.55 16.17
C VAL A 45 1.40 -4.58 16.88
N SER A 46 1.11 -5.65 17.65
CA SER A 46 -0.07 -5.72 18.50
C SER A 46 0.09 -4.91 19.78
N ASP A 47 -1.00 -4.71 20.52
CA ASP A 47 -1.04 -3.91 21.75
C ASP A 47 -0.04 -4.39 22.83
N ASN A 48 0.32 -5.68 22.79
CA ASN A 48 1.32 -6.29 23.68
C ASN A 48 2.77 -6.14 23.18
N GLY A 49 3.01 -5.33 22.14
CA GLY A 49 4.34 -5.09 21.57
C GLY A 49 4.88 -6.21 20.66
N GLN A 50 4.10 -7.25 20.38
CA GLN A 50 4.54 -8.35 19.50
C GLN A 50 4.31 -8.01 18.02
N ALA A 51 5.32 -8.26 17.18
CA ALA A 51 5.16 -8.21 15.74
C ALA A 51 4.43 -9.47 15.24
N ARG A 52 3.36 -9.26 14.47
CA ARG A 52 2.55 -10.31 13.85
C ARG A 52 2.39 -10.04 12.35
N PRO A 53 2.51 -11.05 11.49
CA PRO A 53 2.21 -10.87 10.08
C PRO A 53 0.72 -10.57 9.90
N ALA A 54 0.42 -9.61 9.04
CA ALA A 54 -0.92 -9.28 8.58
C ALA A 54 -0.93 -9.23 7.06
N THR A 55 -1.97 -9.81 6.46
CA THR A 55 -2.16 -9.84 5.01
C THR A 55 -3.52 -9.26 4.67
N TYR A 56 -3.52 -8.34 3.71
CA TYR A 56 -4.69 -7.62 3.26
C TYR A 56 -4.90 -7.83 1.76
N GLU A 57 -6.16 -7.97 1.36
CA GLU A 57 -6.52 -7.95 -0.06
C GLU A 57 -6.53 -6.51 -0.58
N ILE A 58 -5.82 -6.27 -1.68
CA ILE A 58 -5.88 -4.99 -2.37
C ILE A 58 -7.18 -4.94 -3.18
N GLN A 59 -8.06 -4.05 -2.77
CA GLN A 59 -9.33 -3.79 -3.42
C GLN A 59 -9.21 -2.58 -4.35
N LYS A 60 -10.15 -2.46 -5.29
CA LYS A 60 -10.24 -1.34 -6.22
C LYS A 60 -11.64 -0.78 -6.23
N GLU A 61 -11.76 0.53 -6.09
CA GLU A 61 -13.00 1.26 -6.33
C GLU A 61 -12.71 2.45 -7.25
N LYS A 62 -13.42 2.49 -8.39
CA LYS A 62 -13.14 3.43 -9.50
C LYS A 62 -11.66 3.34 -9.89
N ASN A 63 -10.90 4.42 -9.73
CA ASN A 63 -9.48 4.50 -10.05
C ASN A 63 -8.58 4.53 -8.81
N ARG A 64 -9.04 3.99 -7.66
CA ARG A 64 -8.24 3.97 -6.43
C ARG A 64 -8.12 2.56 -5.89
N HIS A 65 -6.88 2.19 -5.56
CA HIS A 65 -6.59 0.95 -4.85
C HIS A 65 -6.53 1.21 -3.35
N PHE A 66 -6.99 0.27 -2.54
CA PHE A 66 -6.94 0.38 -1.09
C PHE A 66 -6.93 -0.99 -0.42
N ILE A 67 -6.45 -1.03 0.82
CA ILE A 67 -6.68 -2.14 1.76
C ILE A 67 -7.65 -1.70 2.86
N VAL A 68 -8.28 -2.68 3.52
CA VAL A 68 -9.12 -2.42 4.70
C VAL A 68 -8.44 -2.98 5.93
N GLU A 69 -8.11 -2.11 6.88
CA GLU A 69 -7.49 -2.46 8.14
C GLU A 69 -8.32 -1.86 9.30
N GLY A 70 -8.85 -2.70 10.19
CA GLY A 70 -9.58 -2.23 11.38
C GLY A 70 -10.68 -1.22 11.07
N PHE A 71 -11.47 -1.45 10.01
CA PHE A 71 -12.53 -0.58 9.48
C PHE A 71 -12.07 0.72 8.80
N LYS A 72 -10.77 0.96 8.67
CA LYS A 72 -10.22 2.08 7.90
C LYS A 72 -9.83 1.62 6.50
N ARG A 73 -10.12 2.44 5.49
CA ARG A 73 -9.58 2.28 4.14
C ARG A 73 -8.23 2.96 4.06
N LEU A 74 -7.20 2.19 3.75
CA LEU A 74 -5.86 2.72 3.50
C LEU A 74 -5.64 2.76 1.99
N TYR A 75 -5.62 3.96 1.41
CA TYR A 75 -5.46 4.14 -0.04
C TYR A 75 -4.00 3.94 -0.45
N ILE A 76 -3.80 3.29 -1.59
CA ILE A 76 -2.50 3.03 -2.20
C ILE A 76 -2.35 3.94 -3.41
N GLY A 77 -1.30 4.75 -3.41
CA GLY A 77 -0.86 5.56 -4.54
C GLY A 77 0.49 5.06 -5.08
N TYR A 78 0.75 5.33 -6.35
CA TYR A 78 2.02 4.99 -6.99
C TYR A 78 2.45 6.12 -7.92
N ASP A 79 3.66 6.64 -7.71
CA ASP A 79 4.34 7.57 -8.62
C ASP A 79 5.30 6.75 -9.49
N GLU A 80 4.88 6.49 -10.74
CA GLU A 80 5.65 5.68 -11.70
C GLU A 80 6.96 6.33 -12.11
N VAL A 81 7.05 7.67 -12.11
CA VAL A 81 8.27 8.39 -12.51
C VAL A 81 9.35 8.26 -11.44
N LYS A 82 8.96 8.28 -10.17
CA LYS A 82 9.89 8.18 -9.03
C LYS A 82 10.03 6.77 -8.48
N ASP A 83 9.20 5.84 -8.94
CA ASP A 83 9.00 4.51 -8.35
C ASP A 83 8.76 4.57 -6.84
N ILE A 84 7.83 5.44 -6.42
CA ILE A 84 7.45 5.61 -5.02
C ILE A 84 6.03 5.09 -4.82
N LEU A 85 5.88 4.16 -3.87
CA LEU A 85 4.58 3.72 -3.38
C LEU A 85 4.18 4.57 -2.18
N SER A 86 2.89 4.90 -2.07
CA SER A 86 2.35 5.59 -0.90
C SER A 86 1.16 4.81 -0.34
N ILE A 87 1.09 4.70 0.99
CA ILE A 87 -0.07 4.15 1.68
C ILE A 87 -0.54 5.19 2.69
N SER A 88 -1.79 5.60 2.62
CA SER A 88 -2.35 6.58 3.56
C SER A 88 -2.12 6.12 5.01
N TYR A 89 -1.77 7.06 5.90
CA TYR A 89 -1.37 6.84 7.30
C TYR A 89 0.00 6.16 7.52
N TYR A 90 0.56 5.48 6.53
CA TYR A 90 1.91 4.89 6.58
C TYR A 90 2.96 5.64 5.76
N GLY A 91 2.54 6.59 4.92
CA GLY A 91 3.45 7.42 4.14
C GLY A 91 4.04 6.71 2.93
N SER A 92 5.27 7.08 2.59
CA SER A 92 5.93 6.69 1.35
C SER A 92 6.90 5.53 1.54
N TYR A 93 7.03 4.73 0.49
CA TYR A 93 7.88 3.56 0.43
C TYR A 93 8.72 3.55 -0.84
N LEU A 94 9.94 3.03 -0.73
CA LEU A 94 10.85 2.77 -1.84
C LEU A 94 10.89 1.28 -2.15
N ARG A 95 11.12 0.95 -3.41
CA ARG A 95 11.32 -0.44 -3.82
C ARG A 95 12.70 -0.92 -3.36
N ASP A 96 12.74 -2.15 -2.83
CA ASP A 96 13.97 -2.91 -2.56
C ASP A 96 14.51 -3.55 -3.85
#